data_AF-A0A945KQM1-F1
#
_entry.id   AF-A0A945KQM1-F1
#
_cell.length_a   1.000
_cell.length_b   1.000
_cell.length_c   1.000
_cell.angle_alpha   90.00
_cell.angle_beta   90.00
_cell.angle_gamma   90.00
#
_symmetry.space_group_name_H-M   'P 1'
#
loop_
_entity.id
_entity.type
_entity.pdbx_description
1 polymer ?
#
loop_
_entity_poly.entity_id
_entity_poly.type
_entity_poly.pdbx_seq_one_letter_code
_entity_poly.pdbx_strand_id
1 'polypeptide(L)'
;MVKNSKTEKPRKREPLVLELIPENLLREPIEYIFADHYRMRQIIATMDRFLIEGIYAQAPVDDDVIADMAVIEAYLRTELPPHIADEEEDLFPCLQRRSPGDHETKQILATLHQEHEEDFALLPSLIAGHEDLLAARPVAARELFETSVVRFVETQRRHVIWENNIVLPLARRRLSAEDMEKIGRKMAARRGLEYPA
;
A
#
# COMPACT_ATOMS: atom_id res chain seq x y z
N MET A 1 3.56 -10.88 52.47
CA MET A 1 2.68 -10.85 51.28
C MET A 1 2.93 -9.50 50.59
N VAL A 2 3.80 -9.40 49.59
CA VAL A 2 3.56 -9.68 48.15
C VAL A 2 2.43 -8.74 47.66
N LYS A 3 2.65 -7.75 46.79
CA LYS A 3 3.23 -7.86 45.44
C LYS A 3 3.97 -6.59 44.97
N ASN A 4 5.11 -6.84 44.33
CA ASN A 4 5.84 -5.97 43.42
C ASN A 4 4.93 -5.38 42.34
N SER A 5 4.90 -4.05 42.23
CA SER A 5 4.44 -3.37 41.01
C SER A 5 5.58 -3.46 40.00
N LYS A 6 5.53 -4.46 39.12
CA LYS A 6 6.41 -4.49 37.94
C LYS A 6 5.90 -3.42 36.99
N THR A 7 6.61 -2.30 36.92
CA THR A 7 6.58 -1.44 35.75
C THR A 7 7.02 -2.30 34.56
N GLU A 8 6.08 -2.77 33.76
CA GLU A 8 6.41 -3.35 32.46
C GLU A 8 7.13 -2.26 31.67
N LYS A 9 8.39 -2.54 31.31
CA LYS A 9 9.08 -1.70 30.32
C LYS A 9 8.21 -1.67 29.07
N PRO A 10 8.00 -0.52 28.43
CA PRO A 10 7.30 -0.48 27.15
C PRO A 10 7.97 -1.50 26.23
N ARG A 11 7.17 -2.40 25.68
CA ARG A 11 7.62 -3.44 24.76
C ARG A 11 8.30 -2.69 23.61
N LYS A 12 9.59 -2.92 23.37
CA LYS A 12 10.30 -2.32 22.23
C LYS A 12 9.48 -2.61 20.97
N ARG A 13 9.06 -1.57 20.26
CA ARG A 13 8.34 -1.70 19.00
C ARG A 13 9.29 -2.31 17.97
N GLU A 14 8.80 -3.25 17.18
CA GLU A 14 9.53 -3.67 15.99
C GLU A 14 9.36 -2.54 14.96
N PRO A 15 10.47 -2.00 14.42
CA PRO A 15 10.41 -0.89 13.47
C PRO A 15 9.74 -1.36 12.17
N LEU A 16 8.98 -0.47 11.56
CA LEU A 16 8.46 -0.67 10.22
C LEU A 16 9.62 -0.62 9.22
N VAL A 17 10.00 -1.79 8.71
CA VAL A 17 11.01 -1.94 7.65
C VAL A 17 10.34 -2.59 6.46
N LEU A 18 10.26 -1.86 5.35
CA LEU A 18 9.82 -2.40 4.08
C LEU A 18 11.02 -3.01 3.36
N GLU A 19 10.99 -4.32 3.16
CA GLU A 19 12.00 -4.99 2.34
C GLU A 19 11.92 -4.49 0.90
N LEU A 20 13.08 -4.37 0.25
CA LEU A 20 13.14 -4.04 -1.17
C LEU A 20 12.62 -5.22 -1.99
N ILE A 21 11.76 -4.93 -2.97
CA ILE A 21 11.34 -5.93 -3.95
C ILE A 21 12.51 -6.13 -4.93
N PRO A 22 13.06 -7.34 -5.08
CA PRO A 22 14.16 -7.58 -6.01
C PRO A 22 13.78 -7.20 -7.44
N GLU A 23 14.62 -6.42 -8.13
CA GLU A 23 14.33 -5.96 -9.49
C GLU A 23 14.10 -7.11 -10.48
N ASN A 24 14.72 -8.27 -10.27
CA ASN A 24 14.49 -9.45 -11.11
C ASN A 24 13.04 -9.97 -11.06
N LEU A 25 12.27 -9.65 -10.01
CA LEU A 25 10.83 -9.95 -9.97
C LEU A 25 10.03 -9.15 -11.00
N LEU A 26 10.58 -8.10 -11.63
CA LEU A 26 9.94 -7.45 -12.77
C LEU A 26 9.75 -8.41 -13.96
N ARG A 27 10.49 -9.53 -14.01
CA ARG A 27 10.26 -10.63 -14.97
C ARG A 27 9.02 -11.47 -14.64
N GLU A 28 8.54 -11.38 -13.41
CA GLU A 28 7.38 -12.07 -12.86
C GLU A 28 6.42 -11.03 -12.27
N PRO A 29 5.80 -10.16 -13.09
CA PRO A 29 5.10 -8.95 -12.63
C PRO A 29 3.99 -9.22 -11.61
N ILE A 30 3.32 -10.37 -11.70
CA ILE A 30 2.31 -10.78 -10.70
C ILE A 30 2.96 -11.04 -9.33
N GLU A 31 4.15 -11.64 -9.30
CA GLU A 31 4.88 -11.87 -8.05
C GLU A 31 5.49 -10.57 -7.50
N TYR A 32 5.88 -9.65 -8.38
CA TYR A 32 6.26 -8.30 -7.97
C TYR A 32 5.09 -7.59 -7.25
N ILE A 33 3.90 -7.56 -7.86
CA ILE A 33 2.70 -6.96 -7.25
C ILE A 33 2.33 -7.67 -5.94
N PHE A 34 2.41 -9.01 -5.91
CA PHE A 34 2.18 -9.78 -4.69
C PHE A 34 3.17 -9.44 -3.55
N ALA A 35 4.45 -9.22 -3.88
CA ALA A 35 5.45 -8.76 -2.92
C ALA A 35 5.17 -7.34 -2.44
N ASP A 36 4.68 -6.47 -3.32
CA ASP A 36 4.27 -5.11 -2.96
C ASP A 36 3.06 -5.12 -2.01
N HIS A 37 2.10 -6.01 -2.23
CA HIS A 37 0.99 -6.23 -1.30
C HIS A 37 1.44 -6.68 0.09
N TYR A 38 2.57 -7.40 0.20
CA TYR A 38 3.13 -7.72 1.51
C TYR A 38 3.59 -6.46 2.24
N ARG A 39 4.29 -5.56 1.55
CA ARG A 39 4.77 -4.28 2.08
C ARG A 39 3.59 -3.37 2.45
N MET A 40 2.59 -3.27 1.58
CA MET A 40 1.36 -2.53 1.83
C MET A 40 0.64 -3.00 3.10
N ARG A 41 0.54 -4.33 3.34
CA ARG A 41 -0.05 -4.85 4.58
C ARG A 41 0.69 -4.42 5.84
N GLN A 42 2.03 -4.27 5.79
CA GLN A 42 2.82 -3.76 6.92
C GLN A 42 2.51 -2.27 7.18
N ILE A 43 2.36 -1.48 6.12
CA ILE A 43 1.94 -0.06 6.20
C ILE A 43 0.57 0.03 6.86
N ILE A 44 -0.42 -0.68 6.33
CA ILE A 44 -1.80 -0.68 6.83
C ILE A 44 -1.86 -1.15 8.30
N ALA A 45 -1.10 -2.19 8.66
CA ALA A 45 -1.05 -2.67 10.05
C ALA A 45 -0.45 -1.63 11.00
N THR A 46 0.56 -0.89 10.55
CA THR A 46 1.20 0.19 11.32
C THR A 46 0.25 1.38 11.47
N MET A 47 -0.41 1.80 10.39
CA MET A 47 -1.40 2.89 10.43
C MET A 47 -2.59 2.55 11.33
N ASP A 48 -3.11 1.31 11.28
CA ASP A 48 -4.18 0.85 12.18
C ASP A 48 -3.76 0.85 13.64
N ARG A 49 -2.53 0.41 13.92
CA ARG A 49 -1.96 0.49 15.26
C ARG A 49 -1.87 1.94 15.73
N PHE A 50 -1.42 2.86 14.88
CA PHE A 50 -1.36 4.30 15.19
C PHE A 50 -2.74 4.89 15.48
N LEU A 51 -3.80 4.44 14.76
CA LEU A 51 -5.18 4.82 15.07
C LEU A 51 -5.60 4.33 16.47
N ILE A 52 -5.36 3.06 16.78
CA ILE A 52 -5.74 2.46 18.08
C ILE A 52 -4.99 3.12 19.25
N GLU A 53 -3.72 3.42 19.06
CA GLU A 53 -2.85 4.03 20.07
C GLU A 53 -3.02 5.56 20.16
N GLY A 54 -3.81 6.18 19.26
CA GLY A 54 -4.02 7.62 19.23
C GLY A 54 -2.78 8.43 18.79
N ILE A 55 -1.86 7.81 18.06
CA ILE A 55 -0.58 8.43 17.64
C ILE A 55 -0.83 9.65 16.74
N TYR A 56 -1.84 9.61 15.88
CA TYR A 56 -2.18 10.73 15.00
C TYR A 56 -2.76 11.95 15.73
N ALA A 57 -3.09 11.83 17.03
CA ALA A 57 -3.68 12.92 17.80
C ALA A 57 -2.69 14.06 18.14
N GLN A 58 -1.38 13.86 17.95
CA GLN A 58 -0.37 14.86 18.25
C GLN A 58 0.93 14.54 17.53
N ALA A 59 1.82 15.53 17.44
CA ALA A 59 3.15 15.30 16.89
C ALA A 59 3.88 14.18 17.66
N PRO A 60 4.51 13.22 16.97
CA PRO A 60 5.24 12.15 17.61
C PRO A 60 6.48 12.70 18.33
N VAL A 61 6.76 12.15 19.50
CA VAL A 61 7.94 12.50 20.32
C VAL A 61 8.92 11.32 20.48
N ASP A 62 8.51 10.15 19.99
CA ASP A 62 9.26 8.91 20.08
C ASP A 62 9.95 8.68 18.73
N ASP A 63 11.27 8.51 18.75
CA ASP A 63 12.09 8.34 17.54
C ASP A 63 11.64 7.14 16.69
N ASP A 64 11.17 6.06 17.31
CA ASP A 64 10.67 4.88 16.59
C ASP A 64 9.35 5.22 15.85
N VAL A 65 8.49 6.03 16.46
CA VAL A 65 7.24 6.51 15.82
C VAL A 65 7.53 7.45 14.67
N ILE A 66 8.51 8.34 14.85
CA ILE A 66 8.93 9.27 13.79
C ILE A 66 9.46 8.48 12.59
N ALA A 67 10.28 7.45 12.83
CA ALA A 67 10.81 6.59 11.78
C ALA A 67 9.68 5.83 11.03
N ASP A 68 8.77 5.17 11.76
CA ASP A 68 7.62 4.47 11.17
C ASP A 68 6.75 5.43 10.33
N MET A 69 6.48 6.63 10.85
CA MET A 69 5.66 7.64 10.17
C MET A 69 6.33 8.16 8.89
N ALA A 70 7.66 8.32 8.89
CA ALA A 70 8.42 8.69 7.70
C ALA A 70 8.37 7.61 6.62
N VAL A 71 8.41 6.32 7.01
CA VAL A 71 8.25 5.22 6.06
C VAL A 71 6.85 5.20 5.44
N ILE A 72 5.80 5.43 6.25
CA ILE A 72 4.42 5.54 5.74
C ILE A 72 4.30 6.69 4.75
N GLU A 73 4.79 7.88 5.10
CA GLU A 73 4.74 9.07 4.24
C GLU A 73 5.44 8.82 2.90
N ALA A 74 6.66 8.26 2.94
CA ALA A 74 7.42 7.96 1.74
C ALA A 74 6.71 6.93 0.85
N TYR A 75 6.13 5.88 1.45
CA TYR A 75 5.37 4.86 0.72
C TYR A 75 4.15 5.48 0.01
N LEU A 76 3.33 6.24 0.73
CA LEU A 76 2.12 6.88 0.19
C LEU A 76 2.47 7.84 -0.95
N ARG A 77 3.58 8.57 -0.85
CA ARG A 77 4.00 9.53 -1.86
C ARG A 77 4.62 8.87 -3.10
N THR A 78 5.48 7.88 -2.91
CA THR A 78 6.42 7.44 -3.96
C THR A 78 6.21 6.03 -4.44
N GLU A 79 5.55 5.17 -3.66
CA GLU A 79 5.41 3.76 -3.99
C GLU A 79 3.97 3.35 -4.31
N LEU A 80 2.98 3.90 -3.60
CA LEU A 80 1.57 3.61 -3.89
C LEU A 80 1.14 4.08 -5.30
N PRO A 81 1.49 5.29 -5.77
CA PRO A 81 1.08 5.72 -7.12
C PRO A 81 1.57 4.83 -8.27
N PRO A 82 2.87 4.44 -8.36
CA PRO A 82 3.30 3.53 -9.42
C PRO A 82 2.74 2.12 -9.26
N HIS A 83 2.45 1.66 -8.04
CA HIS A 83 1.76 0.40 -7.80
C HIS A 83 0.37 0.39 -8.44
N ILE A 84 -0.48 1.38 -8.11
CA ILE A 84 -1.82 1.52 -8.70
C ILE A 84 -1.73 1.66 -10.22
N ALA A 85 -0.72 2.38 -10.75
CA ALA A 85 -0.53 2.52 -12.19
C ALA A 85 -0.16 1.19 -12.88
N ASP A 86 0.57 0.29 -12.22
CA ASP A 86 0.85 -1.06 -12.74
C ASP A 86 -0.43 -1.89 -12.89
N GLU A 87 -1.40 -1.67 -12.03
CA GLU A 87 -2.68 -2.34 -12.07
C GLU A 87 -3.61 -1.74 -13.12
N GLU A 88 -3.84 -0.42 -13.02
CA GLU A 88 -4.81 0.32 -13.83
C GLU A 88 -4.44 0.42 -15.30
N GLU A 89 -3.17 0.70 -15.60
CA GLU A 89 -2.75 0.94 -16.99
C GLU A 89 -2.36 -0.35 -17.71
N ASP A 90 -2.06 -1.44 -16.97
CA ASP A 90 -1.47 -2.65 -17.53
C ASP A 90 -2.15 -3.95 -17.11
N LEU A 91 -2.12 -4.31 -15.83
CA LEU A 91 -2.62 -5.61 -15.38
C LEU A 91 -4.12 -5.76 -15.66
N PHE A 92 -4.95 -4.82 -15.20
CA PHE A 92 -6.40 -4.90 -15.33
C PHE A 92 -6.85 -4.87 -16.80
N PRO A 93 -6.37 -3.94 -17.66
CA PRO A 93 -6.72 -3.95 -19.08
C PRO A 93 -6.26 -5.22 -19.80
N CYS A 94 -5.09 -5.77 -19.45
CA CYS A 94 -4.62 -7.03 -20.00
C CYS A 94 -5.52 -8.19 -19.59
N LEU A 95 -5.86 -8.27 -18.30
CA LEU A 95 -6.72 -9.32 -17.76
C LEU A 95 -8.12 -9.29 -18.38
N GLN A 96 -8.71 -8.10 -18.56
CA GLN A 96 -9.99 -7.94 -19.25
C GLN A 96 -9.95 -8.46 -20.69
N ARG A 97 -8.89 -8.16 -21.45
CA ARG A 97 -8.71 -8.68 -22.82
C ARG A 97 -8.56 -10.20 -22.87
N ARG A 98 -7.92 -10.80 -21.86
CA ARG A 98 -7.69 -12.25 -21.75
C ARG A 98 -8.87 -13.02 -21.13
N SER A 99 -9.90 -12.33 -20.65
CA SER A 99 -11.10 -12.92 -20.06
C SER A 99 -12.39 -12.43 -20.77
N PRO A 100 -12.52 -12.60 -22.09
CA PRO A 100 -13.72 -12.16 -22.81
C PRO A 100 -14.96 -12.93 -22.30
N GLY A 101 -16.01 -12.19 -21.96
CA GLY A 101 -17.27 -12.77 -21.46
C GLY A 101 -17.31 -13.08 -19.96
N ASP A 102 -16.21 -12.86 -19.23
CA ASP A 102 -16.17 -13.00 -17.77
C ASP A 102 -16.74 -11.74 -17.11
N HIS A 103 -18.05 -11.76 -16.83
CA HIS A 103 -18.76 -10.60 -16.30
C HIS A 103 -18.42 -10.34 -14.83
N GLU A 104 -18.15 -11.39 -14.06
CA GLU A 104 -17.76 -11.29 -12.65
C GLU A 104 -16.40 -10.61 -12.52
N THR A 105 -15.40 -11.03 -13.32
CA THR A 105 -14.09 -10.37 -13.36
C THR A 105 -14.23 -8.88 -13.69
N LYS A 106 -15.06 -8.52 -14.68
CA LYS A 106 -15.27 -7.11 -15.04
C LYS A 106 -15.87 -6.29 -13.90
N GLN A 107 -16.81 -6.87 -13.16
CA GLN A 107 -17.41 -6.20 -12.00
C GLN A 107 -16.39 -5.98 -10.88
N ILE A 108 -15.59 -7.00 -10.57
CA ILE A 108 -14.53 -6.90 -9.55
C ILE A 108 -13.52 -5.81 -9.94
N LEU A 109 -13.03 -5.83 -11.18
CA LEU A 109 -12.08 -4.81 -11.65
C LEU A 109 -12.67 -3.40 -11.64
N ALA A 110 -13.97 -3.25 -11.94
CA ALA A 110 -14.64 -1.95 -11.83
C ALA A 110 -14.76 -1.46 -10.37
N THR A 111 -14.97 -2.36 -9.42
CA THR A 111 -14.96 -2.02 -7.99
C THR A 111 -13.56 -1.61 -7.53
N LEU A 112 -12.53 -2.36 -7.90
CA LEU A 112 -11.15 -2.03 -7.55
C LEU A 112 -10.72 -0.68 -8.14
N HIS A 113 -11.12 -0.39 -9.39
CA HIS A 113 -10.89 0.90 -10.02
C HIS A 113 -11.49 2.07 -9.23
N GLN A 114 -12.72 1.92 -8.73
CA GLN A 114 -13.35 2.94 -7.89
C GLN A 114 -12.60 3.12 -6.56
N GLU A 115 -12.14 2.03 -5.95
CA GLU A 115 -11.32 2.10 -4.72
C GLU A 115 -9.98 2.84 -4.99
N HIS A 116 -9.35 2.64 -6.15
CA HIS A 116 -8.16 3.39 -6.55
C HIS A 116 -8.42 4.89 -6.79
N GLU A 117 -9.56 5.25 -7.39
CA GLU A 117 -9.96 6.66 -7.51
C GLU A 117 -10.13 7.31 -6.12
N GLU A 118 -10.72 6.58 -5.17
CA GLU A 118 -10.84 7.01 -3.78
C GLU A 118 -9.46 7.17 -3.12
N ASP A 119 -8.53 6.23 -3.30
CA ASP A 119 -7.17 6.33 -2.76
C ASP A 119 -6.47 7.60 -3.25
N PHE A 120 -6.54 7.89 -4.55
CA PHE A 120 -5.98 9.12 -5.12
C PHE A 120 -6.63 10.38 -4.54
N ALA A 121 -7.91 10.34 -4.21
CA ALA A 121 -8.59 11.46 -3.55
C ALA A 121 -8.14 11.64 -2.08
N LEU A 122 -7.78 10.55 -1.39
CA LEU A 122 -7.30 10.58 0.00
C LEU A 122 -5.83 10.97 0.12
N LEU A 123 -4.99 10.61 -0.86
CA LEU A 123 -3.54 10.77 -0.84
C LEU A 123 -3.06 12.18 -0.45
N PRO A 124 -3.58 13.29 -1.02
CA PRO A 124 -3.13 14.63 -0.66
C PRO A 124 -3.28 14.94 0.84
N SER A 125 -4.40 14.53 1.43
CA SER A 125 -4.69 14.71 2.86
C SER A 125 -3.77 13.86 3.73
N LEU A 126 -3.60 12.58 3.35
CA LEU A 126 -2.72 11.64 4.07
C LEU A 126 -1.29 12.15 4.08
N ILE A 127 -0.76 12.52 2.93
CA ILE A 127 0.61 13.00 2.76
C ILE A 127 0.84 14.28 3.58
N ALA A 128 0.00 15.30 3.39
CA ALA A 128 0.15 16.57 4.09
C ALA A 128 0.06 16.42 5.61
N GLY A 129 -0.85 15.56 6.10
CA GLY A 129 -0.96 15.30 7.53
C GLY A 129 0.26 14.60 8.12
N HIS A 130 0.84 13.63 7.42
CA HIS A 130 2.10 13.01 7.85
C HIS A 130 3.27 14.02 7.83
N GLU A 131 3.37 14.86 6.79
CA GLU A 131 4.39 15.90 6.72
C GLU A 131 4.28 16.92 7.86
N ASP A 132 3.07 17.35 8.20
CA ASP A 132 2.82 18.26 9.32
C ASP A 132 3.25 17.62 10.65
N LEU A 133 2.88 16.35 10.89
CA LEU A 133 3.26 15.62 12.09
C LEU A 133 4.78 15.41 12.20
N LEU A 134 5.44 14.99 11.12
CA LEU A 134 6.89 14.79 11.05
C LEU A 134 7.67 16.10 11.27
N ALA A 135 7.11 17.23 10.82
CA ALA A 135 7.68 18.56 11.05
C ALA A 135 7.35 19.15 12.43
N ALA A 136 6.67 18.38 13.31
CA ALA A 136 6.15 18.83 14.60
C ALA A 136 5.26 20.09 14.50
N ARG A 137 4.50 20.20 13.40
CA ARG A 137 3.54 21.29 13.14
C ARG A 137 2.11 20.81 13.41
N PRO A 138 1.17 21.73 13.75
CA PRO A 138 -0.25 21.40 13.77
C PRO A 138 -0.71 20.94 12.39
N VAL A 139 -1.46 19.84 12.33
CA VAL A 139 -2.08 19.37 11.07
C VAL A 139 -3.17 20.34 10.65
N ALA A 140 -3.00 20.98 9.49
CA ALA A 140 -3.86 22.09 9.07
C ALA A 140 -5.34 21.68 8.88
N ALA A 141 -5.60 20.51 8.30
CA ALA A 141 -6.93 19.95 8.06
C ALA A 141 -7.14 18.66 8.88
N ARG A 142 -7.00 18.76 10.20
CA ARG A 142 -6.94 17.62 11.13
C ARG A 142 -8.06 16.60 10.95
N GLU A 143 -9.30 17.05 10.91
CA GLU A 143 -10.48 16.18 10.83
C GLU A 143 -10.52 15.42 9.50
N LEU A 144 -10.13 16.09 8.40
CA LEU A 144 -9.99 15.47 7.08
C LEU A 144 -8.86 14.44 7.08
N PHE A 145 -7.70 14.77 7.65
CA PHE A 145 -6.58 13.85 7.77
C PHE A 145 -6.95 12.58 8.55
N GLU A 146 -7.51 12.72 9.75
CA GLU A 146 -7.92 11.57 10.58
C GLU A 146 -8.97 10.71 9.85
N THR A 147 -9.95 11.34 9.20
CA THR A 147 -10.94 10.64 8.39
C THR A 147 -10.29 9.90 7.21
N SER A 148 -9.34 10.53 6.53
CA SER A 148 -8.60 9.92 5.43
C SER A 148 -7.79 8.70 5.88
N VAL A 149 -7.13 8.78 7.04
CA VAL A 149 -6.36 7.65 7.60
C VAL A 149 -7.29 6.47 7.88
N VAL A 150 -8.42 6.70 8.55
CA VAL A 150 -9.41 5.64 8.84
C VAL A 150 -9.92 5.01 7.55
N ARG A 151 -10.35 5.83 6.58
CA ARG A 151 -10.88 5.34 5.30
C ARG A 151 -9.86 4.54 4.52
N PHE A 152 -8.64 5.04 4.40
CA PHE A 152 -7.57 4.35 3.71
C PHE A 152 -7.27 2.98 4.35
N VAL A 153 -7.13 2.92 5.68
CA VAL A 153 -6.89 1.65 6.38
C VAL A 153 -8.04 0.66 6.18
N GLU A 154 -9.29 1.11 6.27
CA GLU A 154 -10.47 0.27 6.07
C GLU A 154 -10.56 -0.31 4.65
N THR A 155 -10.43 0.54 3.63
CA THR A 155 -10.53 0.13 2.22
C THR A 155 -9.38 -0.78 1.83
N GLN A 156 -8.13 -0.39 2.13
CA GLN A 156 -6.95 -1.13 1.70
C GLN A 156 -6.85 -2.54 2.30
N ARG A 157 -7.36 -2.76 3.52
CA ARG A 157 -7.44 -4.11 4.12
C ARG A 157 -8.23 -5.07 3.25
N ARG A 158 -9.36 -4.61 2.73
CA ARG A 158 -10.24 -5.43 1.90
C ARG A 158 -9.71 -5.51 0.47
N HIS A 159 -9.21 -4.40 -0.05
CA HIS A 159 -8.66 -4.29 -1.40
C HIS A 159 -7.59 -5.35 -1.68
N VAL A 160 -6.52 -5.35 -0.86
CA VAL A 160 -5.39 -6.29 -1.00
C VAL A 160 -5.82 -7.76 -0.85
N ILE A 161 -6.89 -8.04 -0.10
CA ILE A 161 -7.45 -9.40 0.02
C ILE A 161 -8.10 -9.83 -1.30
N TRP A 162 -8.88 -8.95 -1.93
CA TRP A 162 -9.52 -9.25 -3.22
C TRP A 162 -8.48 -9.52 -4.30
N GLU A 163 -7.47 -8.67 -4.40
CA GLU A 163 -6.47 -8.82 -5.44
C GLU A 163 -5.66 -10.09 -5.28
N ASN A 164 -5.17 -10.36 -4.06
CA ASN A 164 -4.37 -11.55 -3.79
C ASN A 164 -5.13 -12.87 -3.99
N ASN A 165 -6.43 -12.90 -3.68
CA ASN A 165 -7.21 -14.14 -3.74
C ASN A 165 -7.95 -14.33 -5.06
N ILE A 166 -8.22 -13.25 -5.81
CA ILE A 166 -9.02 -13.30 -7.03
C ILE A 166 -8.25 -12.80 -8.24
N VAL A 167 -7.78 -11.55 -8.21
CA VAL A 167 -7.16 -10.90 -9.40
C VAL A 167 -5.84 -11.57 -9.77
N LEU A 168 -4.88 -11.65 -8.85
CA LEU A 168 -3.56 -12.22 -9.12
C LEU A 168 -3.64 -13.70 -9.52
N PRO A 169 -4.43 -14.57 -8.85
CA PRO A 169 -4.60 -15.96 -9.30
C PRO A 169 -5.26 -16.07 -10.68
N LEU A 170 -6.22 -15.19 -11.00
CA LEU A 170 -6.82 -15.16 -12.33
C LEU A 170 -5.81 -14.69 -13.38
N ALA A 171 -5.00 -13.68 -13.07
CA ALA A 171 -3.96 -13.20 -13.94
C ALA A 171 -2.94 -14.30 -14.27
N ARG A 172 -2.47 -15.07 -13.27
CA ARG A 172 -1.57 -16.22 -13.48
C ARG A 172 -2.15 -17.26 -14.44
N ARG A 173 -3.46 -17.47 -14.41
CA ARG A 173 -4.14 -18.44 -15.27
C ARG A 173 -4.38 -17.93 -16.70
N ARG A 174 -4.48 -16.61 -16.90
CA ARG A 174 -5.01 -16.01 -18.14
C ARG A 174 -3.95 -15.31 -18.99
N LEU A 175 -2.91 -14.76 -18.36
CA LEU A 175 -1.88 -14.00 -19.06
C LEU A 175 -0.87 -14.94 -19.71
N SER A 176 -0.46 -14.63 -20.93
CA SER A 176 0.63 -15.34 -21.59
C SER A 176 1.99 -14.83 -21.09
N ALA A 177 3.07 -15.57 -21.39
CA ALA A 177 4.42 -15.09 -21.13
C ALA A 177 4.71 -13.74 -21.81
N GLU A 178 4.17 -13.52 -23.02
CA GLU A 178 4.32 -12.24 -23.75
C GLU A 178 3.57 -11.09 -23.04
N ASP A 179 2.40 -11.36 -22.45
CA ASP A 179 1.70 -10.35 -21.65
C ASP A 179 2.51 -9.98 -20.41
N MET A 180 3.02 -10.99 -19.69
CA MET A 180 3.83 -10.81 -18.49
C MET A 180 5.10 -10.01 -18.78
N GLU A 181 5.80 -10.30 -19.88
CA GLU A 181 6.98 -9.54 -20.29
C GLU A 181 6.63 -8.07 -20.59
N LYS A 182 5.53 -7.81 -21.32
CA LYS A 182 5.10 -6.44 -21.65
C LYS A 182 4.76 -5.63 -20.40
N ILE A 183 4.02 -6.23 -19.46
CA ILE A 183 3.67 -5.60 -18.18
C ILE A 183 4.95 -5.30 -17.40
N GLY A 184 5.82 -6.30 -17.22
CA GLY A 184 7.08 -6.15 -16.47
C GLY A 184 8.00 -5.05 -17.03
N ARG A 185 8.09 -4.92 -18.36
CA ARG A 185 8.85 -3.84 -19.02
C ARG A 185 8.30 -2.45 -18.70
N LYS A 186 6.98 -2.30 -18.63
CA LYS A 186 6.34 -1.02 -18.27
C LYS A 186 6.49 -0.72 -16.78
N MET A 187 6.33 -1.73 -15.92
CA MET A 187 6.59 -1.60 -14.48
C MET A 187 8.03 -1.12 -14.20
N ALA A 188 9.01 -1.67 -14.92
CA ALA A 188 10.40 -1.23 -14.86
C ALA A 188 10.55 0.23 -15.31
N ALA A 189 9.95 0.60 -16.45
CA ALA A 189 10.02 1.95 -16.99
C ALA A 189 9.39 3.00 -16.05
N ARG A 190 8.26 2.70 -15.38
CA ARG A 190 7.64 3.60 -14.38
C ARG A 190 8.58 3.91 -13.21
N ARG A 191 9.48 2.98 -12.90
CA ARG A 191 10.47 3.10 -11.82
C ARG A 191 11.84 3.60 -12.31
N GLY A 192 11.96 3.95 -13.60
CA GLY A 192 13.23 4.40 -14.18
C GLY A 192 14.29 3.30 -14.29
N LEU A 193 13.87 2.02 -14.25
CA LEU A 193 14.74 0.86 -14.30
C LEU A 193 14.80 0.26 -15.70
N GLU A 194 15.93 -0.38 -16.03
CA GLU A 194 15.99 -1.26 -17.19
C GLU A 194 15.27 -2.57 -16.88
N TYR A 195 14.55 -3.12 -17.87
CA TYR A 195 13.93 -4.43 -17.70
C TYR A 195 15.04 -5.49 -17.55
N PRO A 196 15.03 -6.30 -16.47
CA PRO A 196 16.08 -7.26 -16.21
C PRO A 196 16.26 -8.25 -17.36
N ALA A 197 17.52 -8.55 -17.69
CA ALA A 197 17.90 -9.59 -18.64
C ALA A 197 17.47 -10.99 -18.17
#